data_AF-A0A9D8V9H6-F1
#
_entry.id   AF-A0A9D8V9H6-F1
#
_cell.length_a   1.000
_cell.length_b   1.000
_cell.length_c   1.000
_cell.angle_alpha   90.00
_cell.angle_beta   90.00
_cell.angle_gamma   90.00
#
_symmetry.space_group_name_H-M   'P 1'
#
loop_
_entity.id
_entity.type
_entity.pdbx_description
1 polymer ?
#
loop_
_entity_poly.entity_id
_entity_poly.type
_entity_poly.pdbx_seq_one_letter_code
_entity_poly.pdbx_strand_id
1 'polypeptide(L)'
;MNDPVKDFKKAAMVVAAHYISQSGLTQREVAERCGTHQSRISNLMKQHVDKFSIESILEIVNKLGGYKMVASMELEEHNVLNFNIFPEEQA
;
A
#
# COMPACT_ATOMS: atom_id res chain seq x y z
N MET A 1 -1.89 -21.64 -11.14
CA MET A 1 -3.23 -21.34 -10.60
C MET A 1 -3.28 -19.86 -10.32
N ASN A 2 -4.27 -19.14 -10.85
CA ASN A 2 -4.47 -17.73 -10.52
C ASN A 2 -4.82 -17.66 -9.03
N ASP A 3 -4.13 -16.85 -8.23
CA ASP A 3 -4.44 -16.64 -6.81
C ASP A 3 -4.82 -15.16 -6.64
N PRO A 4 -6.11 -14.83 -6.81
CA PRO A 4 -6.58 -13.45 -6.82
C PRO A 4 -6.25 -12.71 -5.53
N VAL A 5 -6.21 -13.41 -4.39
CA VAL A 5 -5.88 -12.81 -3.09
C VAL A 5 -4.39 -12.43 -3.06
N LYS A 6 -3.53 -13.30 -3.56
CA LYS A 6 -2.09 -13.01 -3.66
C LYS A 6 -1.82 -11.88 -4.64
N ASP A 7 -2.49 -11.85 -5.77
CA ASP A 7 -2.32 -10.79 -6.77
C ASP A 7 -2.85 -9.45 -6.28
N PHE A 8 -3.96 -9.47 -5.55
CA PHE A 8 -4.46 -8.29 -4.85
C PHE A 8 -3.47 -7.76 -3.81
N LYS A 9 -2.86 -8.63 -3.00
CA LYS A 9 -1.82 -8.25 -2.04
C LYS A 9 -0.58 -7.64 -2.72
N LYS A 10 -0.17 -8.17 -3.87
CA LYS A 10 0.92 -7.59 -4.68
C LYS A 10 0.54 -6.19 -5.18
N ALA A 11 -0.67 -6.02 -5.71
CA ALA A 11 -1.16 -4.72 -6.19
C ALA A 11 -1.16 -3.68 -5.06
N ALA A 12 -1.67 -4.03 -3.88
CA ALA A 12 -1.62 -3.17 -2.70
C ALA A 12 -0.18 -2.77 -2.33
N MET A 13 0.78 -3.70 -2.38
CA MET A 13 2.19 -3.41 -2.11
C MET A 13 2.81 -2.46 -3.14
N VAL A 14 2.51 -2.64 -4.42
CA VAL A 14 2.98 -1.75 -5.50
C VAL A 14 2.48 -0.34 -5.28
N VAL A 15 1.18 -0.19 -4.99
CA VAL A 15 0.55 1.11 -4.72
C VAL A 15 1.17 1.77 -3.48
N ALA A 16 1.40 1.02 -2.40
CA ALA A 16 2.04 1.54 -1.20
C ALA A 16 3.49 2.01 -1.47
N ALA A 17 4.27 1.24 -2.24
CA ALA A 17 5.63 1.60 -2.61
C ALA A 17 5.65 2.86 -3.48
N HIS A 18 4.71 2.98 -4.42
CA HIS A 18 4.54 4.18 -5.23
C HIS A 18 4.22 5.39 -4.35
N TYR A 19 3.26 5.26 -3.44
CA TYR A 19 2.89 6.33 -2.52
C TYR A 19 4.08 6.81 -1.67
N ILE A 20 4.84 5.88 -1.10
CA ILE A 20 6.08 6.21 -0.36
C ILE A 20 7.05 6.98 -1.25
N SER A 21 7.24 6.56 -2.50
CA SER A 21 8.14 7.26 -3.44
C SER A 21 7.71 8.70 -3.75
N GLN A 22 6.40 8.98 -3.74
CA GLN A 22 5.84 10.31 -4.02
C GLN A 22 5.81 11.21 -2.76
N SER A 23 5.94 10.63 -1.57
CA SER A 23 5.85 11.39 -0.30
C SER A 23 7.01 12.36 -0.06
N GLY A 24 8.12 12.24 -0.79
CA GLY A 24 9.36 13.01 -0.55
C GLY A 24 10.15 12.57 0.68
N LEU A 25 9.66 11.58 1.44
CA LEU A 25 10.31 11.05 2.64
C LEU A 25 11.34 9.98 2.29
N THR A 26 12.45 9.96 3.05
CA THR A 26 13.39 8.83 3.03
C THR A 26 12.78 7.60 3.71
N GLN A 27 13.30 6.40 3.39
CA GLN A 27 12.82 5.17 4.05
C GLN A 27 12.99 5.18 5.58
N ARG A 28 13.95 5.95 6.10
CA ARG A 28 14.15 6.13 7.55
C ARG A 28 13.03 6.96 8.17
N GLU A 29 12.69 8.09 7.56
CA GLU A 29 11.61 8.97 8.04
C GLU A 29 10.24 8.28 7.97
N VAL A 30 10.00 7.50 6.91
CA VAL A 30 8.81 6.64 6.81
C VAL A 30 8.77 5.64 7.95
N ALA A 31 9.90 4.99 8.26
CA ALA A 31 9.97 4.02 9.34
C ALA A 31 9.70 4.65 10.71
N GLU A 32 10.27 5.82 10.97
CA GLU A 32 10.04 6.60 12.19
C GLU A 32 8.56 6.96 12.33
N ARG A 33 7.95 7.51 11.28
CA ARG A 33 6.51 7.85 11.28
C ARG A 33 5.61 6.64 11.47
N CYS A 34 6.00 5.50 10.92
CA CYS A 34 5.24 4.26 11.04
C CYS A 34 5.47 3.52 12.38
N GLY A 35 6.45 3.93 13.18
CA GLY A 35 6.87 3.22 14.39
C GLY A 35 7.45 1.83 14.08
N THR A 36 8.25 1.71 13.01
CA THR A 36 8.85 0.46 12.55
C THR A 36 10.33 0.61 12.21
N HIS A 37 10.97 -0.44 11.72
CA HIS A 37 12.38 -0.42 11.30
C HIS A 37 12.52 -0.03 9.83
N GLN A 38 13.59 0.70 9.47
CA GLN A 38 13.90 1.03 8.07
C GLN A 38 13.98 -0.22 7.18
N SER A 39 14.50 -1.34 7.70
CA SER A 39 14.56 -2.61 6.97
C SER A 39 13.17 -3.11 6.57
N ARG A 40 12.13 -2.82 7.37
CA ARG A 40 10.73 -3.12 7.01
C ARG A 40 10.32 -2.31 5.79
N ILE A 41 10.58 -1.00 5.79
CA ILE A 41 10.27 -0.13 4.64
C ILE A 41 11.06 -0.56 3.40
N SER A 42 12.35 -0.89 3.55
CA SER A 42 13.16 -1.42 2.45
C SER A 42 12.58 -2.70 1.85
N ASN A 43 12.08 -3.62 2.69
CA ASN A 43 11.43 -4.84 2.21
C ASN A 43 10.14 -4.54 1.43
N LEU A 44 9.35 -3.56 1.85
CA LEU A 44 8.16 -3.11 1.13
C LEU A 44 8.54 -2.50 -0.23
N MET A 45 9.52 -1.60 -0.26
CA MET A 45 9.99 -0.95 -1.49
C MET A 45 10.58 -1.95 -2.50
N LYS A 46 11.15 -3.06 -2.01
CA LYS A 46 11.67 -4.17 -2.83
C LYS A 46 10.61 -5.23 -3.20
N GLN A 47 9.35 -5.00 -2.83
CA GLN A 47 8.23 -5.89 -3.11
C GLN A 47 8.38 -7.32 -2.55
N HIS A 48 8.95 -7.46 -1.33
CA HIS A 48 8.97 -8.75 -0.62
C HIS A 48 7.59 -9.08 -0.01
N VAL A 49 6.63 -9.37 -0.89
CA VAL A 49 5.19 -9.56 -0.62
C VAL A 49 4.90 -10.67 0.40
N ASP A 50 5.73 -11.70 0.44
CA ASP A 50 5.67 -12.82 1.38
C ASP A 50 5.90 -12.38 2.85
N LYS A 51 6.63 -11.29 3.08
CA LYS A 51 6.92 -10.80 4.42
C LYS A 51 5.80 -9.96 5.02
N PHE A 52 4.74 -9.68 4.28
CA PHE A 52 3.68 -8.75 4.70
C PHE A 52 2.31 -9.40 4.64
N SER A 53 1.48 -9.12 5.64
CA SER A 53 0.02 -9.24 5.51
C SER A 53 -0.50 -8.03 4.74
N ILE A 54 -1.72 -8.13 4.18
CA ILE A 54 -2.31 -6.99 3.50
C ILE A 54 -2.60 -5.83 4.45
N GLU A 55 -3.05 -6.13 5.66
CA GLU A 55 -3.30 -5.17 6.73
C GLU A 55 -2.03 -4.38 7.04
N SER A 56 -0.88 -5.06 7.16
CA SER A 56 0.40 -4.39 7.43
C SER A 56 0.86 -3.45 6.31
N ILE A 57 0.47 -3.72 5.06
CA ILE A 57 0.74 -2.82 3.93
C ILE A 57 -0.16 -1.59 4.06
N LEU A 58 -1.46 -1.81 4.26
CA LEU A 58 -2.44 -0.72 4.37
C LEU A 58 -2.20 0.16 5.61
N GLU A 59 -1.71 -0.39 6.71
CA GLU A 59 -1.34 0.38 7.90
C GLU A 59 -0.16 1.32 7.67
N ILE A 60 0.84 0.90 6.87
CA ILE A 60 1.98 1.76 6.52
C ILE A 60 1.48 2.95 5.71
N VAL A 61 0.61 2.69 4.72
CA VAL A 61 -0.05 3.76 3.97
C VAL A 61 -0.82 4.62 4.98
N ASN A 62 -1.72 4.02 5.78
CA ASN A 62 -2.56 4.69 6.79
C ASN A 62 -1.82 5.69 7.71
N LYS A 63 -0.61 5.34 8.14
CA LYS A 63 0.20 6.16 9.05
C LYS A 63 0.92 7.32 8.37
N LEU A 64 1.08 7.28 7.05
CA LEU A 64 1.66 8.40 6.31
C LEU A 64 0.65 9.53 6.11
N GLY A 65 -0.65 9.23 6.10
CA GLY A 65 -1.75 10.20 5.97
C GLY A 65 -1.84 10.82 4.58
N GLY A 66 -2.82 11.70 4.34
CA GLY A 66 -2.93 12.44 3.08
C GLY A 66 -3.46 11.64 1.88
N TYR A 67 -4.11 10.51 2.13
CA TYR A 67 -4.92 9.81 1.13
C TYR A 67 -6.21 9.26 1.75
N LYS A 68 -7.20 9.07 0.89
CA LYS A 68 -8.42 8.32 1.20
C LYS A 68 -8.30 6.91 0.63
N MET A 69 -8.41 5.90 1.49
CA MET A 69 -8.57 4.50 1.04
C MET A 69 -10.03 4.27 0.66
N VAL A 70 -10.29 3.90 -0.59
CA VAL A 70 -11.62 3.56 -1.09
C VAL A 70 -11.58 2.12 -1.58
N ALA A 71 -12.44 1.28 -1.01
CA ALA A 71 -12.68 -0.07 -1.51
C ALA A 71 -13.99 -0.08 -2.29
N SER A 72 -13.92 -0.43 -3.57
CA SER A 72 -15.07 -0.69 -4.43
C SER A 72 -14.95 -2.08 -5.02
N MET A 73 -16.04 -2.84 -5.01
CA MET A 73 -16.13 -4.16 -5.62
C MET A 73 -17.32 -4.14 -6.56
N GLU A 74 -17.07 -4.32 -7.86
CA GLU A 74 -18.11 -4.47 -8.86
C GLU A 74 -18.36 -5.96 -9.09
N LEU A 75 -19.62 -6.37 -9.00
CA LEU A 75 -20.06 -7.74 -9.26
C LEU A 75 -20.71 -7.80 -10.65
N GLU A 76 -19.89 -7.85 -11.70
CA GLU A 76 -20.29 -8.31 -13.04
C GLU A 76 -19.23 -9.30 -13.57
N GLU A 77 -19.54 -10.07 -14.63
CA GLU A 77 -18.93 -11.35 -15.08
C GLU A 77 -17.38 -11.46 -15.11
N HIS A 78 -16.67 -10.35 -14.93
CA HIS A 78 -15.21 -10.27 -14.83
C HIS A 78 -14.79 -9.56 -13.53
N ASN A 79 -14.51 -10.36 -12.50
CA ASN A 79 -14.06 -9.88 -11.18
C ASN A 79 -12.80 -8.98 -11.28
N VAL A 80 -12.94 -7.66 -11.17
CA VAL A 80 -11.82 -6.71 -11.07
C VAL A 80 -11.89 -5.98 -9.74
N LEU A 81 -10.80 -6.04 -8.97
CA LEU A 81 -10.64 -5.29 -7.72
C LEU A 81 -9.76 -4.06 -7.97
N ASN A 82 -10.39 -2.88 -8.02
CA ASN A 82 -9.69 -1.61 -8.23
C ASN A 82 -9.38 -0.96 -6.87
N PHE A 83 -8.10 -0.73 -6.59
CA PHE A 83 -7.65 0.04 -5.43
C PHE A 83 -7.18 1.42 -5.88
N ASN A 84 -8.00 2.43 -5.57
CA ASN A 84 -7.70 3.82 -5.90
C ASN A 84 -7.25 4.56 -4.63
N ILE A 85 -6.14 5.30 -4.75
CA ILE A 85 -5.64 6.20 -3.71
C ILE A 85 -5.76 7.62 -4.26
N PHE A 86 -6.59 8.44 -3.62
CA PHE A 86 -6.77 9.85 -3.96
C PHE A 86 -6.07 10.73 -2.92
N PRO A 87 -5.32 11.77 -3.35
CA PRO A 87 -4.82 12.79 -2.42
C PRO A 87 -5.99 13.55 -1.79
N GLU A 88 -5.90 13.87 -0.50
CA GLU A 88 -6.88 14.76 0.14
C GLU A 88 -6.76 16.18 -0.46
N GLU A 89 -7.83 16.66 -1.08
CA GLU A 89 -7.93 18.08 -1.45
C GLU A 89 -7.93 18.92 -0.18
N GLN A 90 -6.98 19.86 -0.07
CA GLN A 90 -6.95 20.85 1.00
C GLN A 90 -8.17 21.77 0.84
N ALA A 91 -9.10 21.70 1.79
CA ALA A 91 -10.18 22.67 1.98
C ALA A 91 -9.72 23.82 2.88
#